data_AF-X1HZ41-F1
#
_entry.id   AF-X1HZ41-F1
#
_cell.length_a   1.000
_cell.length_b   1.000
_cell.length_c   1.000
_cell.angle_alpha   90.00
_cell.angle_beta   90.00
_cell.angle_gamma   90.00
#
_symmetry.space_group_name_H-M   'P 1'
#
loop_
_entity.id
_entity.type
_entity.pdbx_description
1 polymer ?
#
loop_
_entity_poly.entity_id
_entity_poly.type
_entity_poly.pdbx_seq_one_letter_code
_entity_poly.pdbx_strand_id
1 'polypeptide(L)'
;RLVINSTVGILGFFDPASEMGIDAHTTDFGVTLAKWGVPEGPYLVLPLVGSTTGRDLVATPVDSYFLDPLSWYAREHDFKWHAEYFPQVAYLITLRSSAIDAEGLLQGVYDPYVFYRDAYRQRRLYKIYDGNPPMEAIQALQGDENLDVDKLLEEQQQYEKKQQKQP
;
A
#
# COMPACT_ATOMS: atom_id res chain seq x y z
N ARG A 1 5.45 12.42 -11.93
CA ARG A 1 6.31 11.30 -12.40
C ARG A 1 5.93 10.80 -13.79
N LEU A 2 4.65 10.48 -14.08
CA LEU A 2 4.19 9.93 -15.37
C LEU A 2 4.76 10.67 -16.59
N VAL A 3 4.55 11.99 -16.70
CA VAL A 3 5.02 12.77 -17.85
C VAL A 3 6.54 12.63 -18.06
N ILE A 4 7.33 12.72 -16.99
CA ILE A 4 8.80 12.66 -17.05
C ILE A 4 9.25 11.26 -17.46
N ASN A 5 8.72 10.22 -16.81
CA ASN A 5 9.10 8.84 -17.11
C ASN A 5 8.63 8.42 -18.51
N SER A 6 7.47 8.88 -18.97
CA SER A 6 6.99 8.56 -20.31
C SER A 6 7.77 9.29 -21.42
N THR A 7 8.24 10.51 -21.17
CA THR A 7 8.96 11.31 -22.20
C THR A 7 10.47 11.06 -22.17
N VAL A 8 11.12 11.30 -21.03
CA VAL A 8 12.57 11.18 -20.86
C VAL A 8 12.96 9.74 -20.54
N GLY A 9 12.14 9.05 -19.75
CA GLY A 9 12.37 7.65 -19.35
C GLY A 9 11.97 6.62 -20.41
N ILE A 10 11.78 7.02 -21.67
CA ILE A 10 11.41 6.16 -22.79
C ILE A 10 10.16 5.34 -22.45
N LEU A 11 8.98 5.97 -22.41
CA LEU A 11 7.71 5.32 -22.06
C LEU A 11 7.70 4.64 -20.67
N GLY A 12 8.64 5.00 -19.78
CA GLY A 12 8.77 4.46 -18.43
C GLY A 12 9.68 3.25 -18.31
N PHE A 13 10.46 2.89 -19.33
CA PHE A 13 11.54 1.90 -19.19
C PHE A 13 12.65 2.35 -18.22
N PHE A 14 12.84 3.66 -18.08
CA PHE A 14 13.72 4.29 -17.11
C PHE A 14 12.94 5.22 -16.19
N ASP A 15 13.48 5.49 -15.00
CA ASP A 15 12.82 6.30 -13.95
C ASP A 15 13.60 7.58 -13.58
N PRO A 16 13.82 8.50 -14.54
CA PRO A 16 14.51 9.77 -14.27
C PRO A 16 13.78 10.65 -13.26
N ALA A 17 12.48 10.48 -13.06
CA ALA A 17 11.75 11.23 -12.04
C ALA A 17 12.27 10.97 -10.62
N SER A 18 12.73 9.75 -10.32
CA SER A 18 13.37 9.44 -9.03
C SER A 18 14.70 10.16 -8.86
N GLU A 19 15.54 10.20 -9.90
CA GLU A 19 16.83 10.90 -9.87
C GLU A 19 16.65 12.42 -9.65
N MET A 20 15.50 12.95 -10.05
CA MET A 20 15.10 14.34 -9.83
C MET A 20 14.48 14.59 -8.44
N GLY A 21 14.44 13.57 -7.57
CA GLY A 21 13.87 13.69 -6.22
C GLY A 21 12.34 13.75 -6.18
N ILE A 22 11.65 13.30 -7.23
CA ILE A 22 10.18 13.25 -7.23
C ILE A 22 9.76 11.87 -6.73
N ASP A 23 9.32 11.77 -5.48
CA ASP A 23 8.98 10.50 -4.84
C ASP A 23 7.71 9.83 -5.38
N ALA A 24 7.69 8.50 -5.29
CA ALA A 24 6.58 7.68 -5.78
C ALA A 24 5.52 7.56 -4.68
N HIS A 25 4.38 8.21 -4.90
CA HIS A 25 3.21 8.06 -4.04
C HIS A 25 2.15 7.25 -4.79
N THR A 26 1.82 6.08 -4.26
CA THR A 26 0.76 5.24 -4.81
C THR A 26 -0.52 5.43 -3.99
N THR A 27 -1.58 5.90 -4.64
CA THR A 27 -2.89 6.14 -4.06
C THR A 27 -3.95 5.42 -4.88
N ASP A 28 -5.02 4.99 -4.22
CA ASP A 28 -6.18 4.36 -4.84
C ASP A 28 -7.47 5.03 -4.33
N PHE A 29 -8.60 4.73 -4.96
CA PHE A 29 -9.89 5.29 -4.57
C PHE A 29 -10.28 4.88 -3.14
N GLY A 30 -9.83 3.72 -2.66
CA GLY A 30 -10.03 3.28 -1.27
C GLY A 30 -9.37 4.21 -0.24
N VAL A 31 -8.15 4.67 -0.52
CA VAL A 31 -7.47 5.71 0.29
C VAL A 31 -8.22 7.03 0.22
N THR A 32 -8.72 7.40 -0.96
CA THR A 32 -9.52 8.63 -1.12
C THR A 32 -10.78 8.60 -0.25
N LEU A 33 -11.51 7.49 -0.28
CA LEU A 33 -12.68 7.26 0.59
C LEU A 33 -12.30 7.28 2.08
N ALA A 34 -11.13 6.76 2.45
CA ALA A 34 -10.62 6.83 3.82
C ALA A 34 -10.42 8.28 4.30
N LYS A 35 -9.79 9.12 3.47
CA LYS A 35 -9.61 10.56 3.75
C LYS A 35 -10.95 11.29 3.85
N TRP A 36 -12.00 10.76 3.22
CA TRP A 36 -13.37 11.29 3.27
C TRP A 36 -14.20 10.69 4.42
N GLY A 37 -13.58 9.95 5.33
CA GLY A 37 -14.22 9.43 6.53
C GLY A 37 -14.98 8.12 6.33
N VAL A 38 -14.88 7.47 5.17
CA VAL A 38 -15.49 6.15 4.97
C VAL A 38 -14.70 5.10 5.76
N PRO A 39 -15.34 4.37 6.70
CA PRO A 39 -14.67 3.37 7.50
C PRO A 39 -14.18 2.20 6.63
N GLU A 40 -13.17 1.46 7.10
CA GLU A 40 -12.64 0.32 6.34
C GLU A 40 -13.67 -0.81 6.16
N GLY A 41 -14.54 -1.02 7.14
CA GLY A 41 -15.46 -2.16 7.16
C GLY A 41 -14.76 -3.49 7.49
N PRO A 42 -15.39 -4.65 7.18
CA PRO A 42 -14.81 -5.94 7.50
C PRO A 42 -13.52 -6.20 6.71
N TYR A 43 -12.54 -6.81 7.37
CA TYR A 43 -11.38 -7.38 6.70
C TYR A 43 -11.75 -8.71 6.06
N LEU A 44 -11.32 -8.91 4.82
CA LEU A 44 -11.61 -10.09 4.02
C LEU A 44 -10.33 -10.56 3.32
N VAL A 45 -10.24 -11.87 3.08
CA VAL A 45 -9.22 -12.44 2.20
C VAL A 45 -9.94 -13.12 1.06
N LEU A 46 -9.78 -12.60 -0.15
CA LEU A 46 -10.46 -13.10 -1.33
C LEU A 46 -9.50 -13.91 -2.21
N PRO A 47 -10.00 -14.96 -2.91
CA PRO A 47 -9.20 -15.65 -3.92
C PRO A 47 -8.68 -14.67 -4.97
N LEU A 48 -7.42 -14.83 -5.39
CA LEU A 48 -6.71 -14.02 -6.40
C LEU A 48 -6.45 -12.55 -6.04
N VAL A 49 -7.31 -11.93 -5.24
CA VAL A 49 -7.15 -10.54 -4.78
C VAL A 49 -6.28 -10.45 -3.53
N GLY A 50 -6.43 -11.42 -2.61
CA GLY A 50 -5.74 -11.44 -1.32
C GLY A 50 -6.45 -10.62 -0.23
N SER A 51 -5.65 -10.07 0.69
CA SER A 51 -6.11 -9.22 1.80
C SER A 51 -6.78 -7.94 1.28
N THR A 52 -7.99 -7.67 1.75
CA THR A 52 -8.77 -6.48 1.39
C THR A 52 -9.71 -6.06 2.53
N THR A 53 -10.37 -4.91 2.37
CA THR A 53 -11.44 -4.45 3.28
C THR A 53 -12.74 -4.24 2.49
N GLY A 54 -13.88 -4.15 3.17
CA GLY A 54 -15.16 -3.84 2.54
C GLY A 54 -15.11 -2.55 1.71
N ARG A 55 -14.45 -1.50 2.24
CA ARG A 55 -14.22 -0.24 1.51
C ARG A 55 -13.35 -0.44 0.28
N ASP A 56 -12.21 -1.10 0.43
CA ASP A 56 -11.25 -1.26 -0.67
C ASP A 56 -11.82 -2.18 -1.77
N LEU A 57 -12.65 -3.17 -1.41
CA LEU A 57 -13.37 -4.02 -2.35
C LEU A 57 -14.33 -3.22 -3.26
N VAL A 58 -15.10 -2.30 -2.69
CA VAL A 58 -16.02 -1.44 -3.45
C VAL A 58 -15.26 -0.39 -4.26
N ALA A 59 -14.09 0.04 -3.79
CA ALA A 59 -13.23 0.97 -4.50
C ALA A 59 -12.54 0.34 -5.72
N THR A 60 -12.22 -0.96 -5.66
CA THR A 60 -11.41 -1.66 -6.67
C THR A 60 -11.91 -1.44 -8.11
N PRO A 61 -13.21 -1.58 -8.45
CA PRO A 61 -13.68 -1.35 -9.82
C PRO A 61 -13.50 0.09 -10.31
N VAL A 62 -13.52 1.08 -9.41
CA VAL A 62 -13.30 2.49 -9.76
C VAL A 62 -11.90 2.64 -10.34
N ASP A 63 -10.90 2.14 -9.62
CA ASP A 63 -9.50 2.22 -10.06
C ASP A 63 -9.22 1.32 -11.27
N SER A 64 -9.70 0.07 -11.27
CA SER A 64 -9.29 -0.94 -12.26
C SER A 64 -10.13 -0.96 -13.53
N TYR A 65 -11.41 -0.60 -13.47
CA TYR A 65 -12.31 -0.71 -14.63
C TYR A 65 -12.70 0.67 -15.20
N PHE A 66 -12.90 1.66 -14.34
CA PHE A 66 -13.36 2.99 -14.77
C PHE A 66 -12.21 3.96 -15.03
N LEU A 67 -11.16 3.94 -14.20
CA LEU A 67 -10.07 4.93 -14.25
C LEU A 67 -8.76 4.40 -14.84
N ASP A 68 -8.67 3.11 -15.17
CA ASP A 68 -7.48 2.54 -15.82
C ASP A 68 -7.52 2.71 -17.35
N PRO A 69 -6.57 3.49 -17.94
CA PRO A 69 -6.50 3.68 -19.38
C PRO A 69 -6.23 2.38 -20.15
N LEU A 70 -5.51 1.42 -19.57
CA LEU A 70 -5.23 0.14 -20.22
C LEU A 70 -6.50 -0.70 -20.30
N SER A 71 -7.26 -0.78 -19.21
CA SER A 71 -8.56 -1.47 -19.21
C SER A 71 -9.60 -0.79 -20.08
N TRP A 72 -9.55 0.54 -20.25
CA TRP A 72 -10.36 1.24 -21.25
C TRP A 72 -9.96 0.86 -22.68
N TYR A 73 -8.67 0.95 -23.01
CA TYR A 73 -8.15 0.59 -24.34
C TYR A 73 -8.41 -0.89 -24.67
N ALA A 74 -8.25 -1.79 -23.71
CA ALA A 74 -8.51 -3.22 -23.85
C ALA A 74 -9.96 -3.54 -24.24
N ARG A 75 -10.94 -2.74 -23.81
CA ARG A 75 -12.36 -2.98 -24.09
C ARG A 75 -12.80 -2.56 -25.49
N GLU A 76 -12.13 -1.57 -26.06
CA GLU A 76 -12.45 -1.03 -27.40
C GLU A 76 -11.73 -1.81 -28.52
N HIS A 77 -10.80 -2.69 -28.16
CA HIS A 77 -9.96 -3.41 -29.11
C HIS A 77 -10.03 -4.93 -28.89
N ASP A 78 -10.19 -5.69 -29.99
CA ASP A 78 -10.14 -7.14 -29.95
C ASP A 78 -8.70 -7.64 -30.12
N PHE A 79 -8.09 -8.05 -29.02
CA PHE A 79 -6.73 -8.61 -29.04
C PHE A 79 -6.78 -10.12 -29.24
N LYS A 80 -6.00 -10.59 -30.23
CA LYS A 80 -5.82 -12.04 -30.43
C LYS A 80 -5.21 -12.67 -29.17
N TRP A 81 -5.63 -13.89 -28.87
CA TRP A 81 -5.10 -14.70 -27.76
C TRP A 81 -5.35 -14.10 -26.37
N HIS A 82 -6.28 -13.14 -26.25
CA HIS A 82 -6.55 -12.45 -25.00
C HIS A 82 -5.31 -11.72 -24.43
N ALA A 83 -4.52 -11.09 -25.30
CA ALA A 83 -3.28 -10.42 -24.91
C ALA A 83 -3.50 -9.26 -23.93
N GLU A 84 -4.73 -8.75 -23.81
CA GLU A 84 -5.13 -7.75 -22.82
C GLU A 84 -4.86 -8.16 -21.36
N TYR A 85 -4.86 -9.46 -21.05
CA TYR A 85 -4.55 -9.95 -19.70
C TYR A 85 -3.05 -10.08 -19.42
N PHE A 86 -2.18 -9.98 -20.43
CA PHE A 86 -0.74 -10.18 -20.26
C PHE A 86 -0.13 -9.26 -19.18
N PRO A 87 -0.44 -7.96 -19.10
CA PRO A 87 0.07 -7.09 -18.04
C PRO A 87 -0.34 -7.56 -16.64
N GLN A 88 -1.58 -8.05 -16.47
CA GLN A 88 -2.08 -8.52 -15.18
C GLN A 88 -1.35 -9.80 -14.75
N VAL A 89 -1.12 -10.73 -15.68
CA VAL A 89 -0.35 -11.95 -15.40
C VAL A 89 1.10 -11.62 -15.06
N ALA A 90 1.75 -10.73 -15.83
CA ALA A 90 3.11 -10.29 -15.55
C ALA A 90 3.22 -9.60 -14.17
N TYR A 91 2.23 -8.78 -13.82
CA TYR A 91 2.14 -8.15 -12.50
C TYR A 91 2.00 -9.18 -11.38
N LEU A 92 1.16 -10.20 -11.53
CA LEU A 92 1.00 -11.27 -10.53
C LEU A 92 2.30 -12.07 -10.33
N ILE A 93 3.00 -12.39 -11.41
CA ILE A 93 4.31 -13.06 -11.36
C ILE A 93 5.31 -12.17 -10.59
N THR A 94 5.36 -10.89 -10.94
CA THR A 94 6.25 -9.91 -10.28
C THR A 94 5.93 -9.82 -8.79
N LEU A 95 4.64 -9.70 -8.44
CA LEU A 95 4.17 -9.64 -7.06
C LEU A 95 4.60 -10.89 -6.28
N ARG A 96 4.39 -12.08 -6.83
CA ARG A 96 4.81 -13.33 -6.19
C ARG A 96 6.33 -13.35 -6.02
N SER A 97 7.10 -12.97 -7.04
CA SER A 97 8.56 -12.96 -6.96
C SER A 97 9.06 -12.06 -5.83
N SER A 98 8.45 -10.88 -5.66
CA SER A 98 8.82 -9.92 -4.61
C SER A 98 8.49 -10.40 -3.19
N ALA A 99 7.57 -11.35 -3.06
CA ALA A 99 7.12 -11.87 -1.78
C ALA A 99 7.86 -13.15 -1.34
N ILE A 100 8.64 -13.78 -2.22
CA ILE A 100 9.32 -15.06 -1.91
C ILE A 100 10.32 -14.89 -0.75
N ASP A 101 11.08 -13.80 -0.73
CA ASP A 101 12.07 -13.55 0.33
C ASP A 101 11.41 -13.33 1.71
N ALA A 102 10.19 -12.78 1.71
CA ALA A 102 9.41 -12.53 2.92
C ALA A 102 8.70 -13.80 3.45
N GLU A 103 8.67 -14.90 2.69
CA GLU A 103 7.97 -16.13 3.08
C GLU A 103 8.58 -16.75 4.33
N GLY A 104 9.89 -16.58 4.54
CA GLY A 104 10.60 -17.01 5.74
C GLY A 104 10.12 -16.31 7.02
N LEU A 105 9.59 -15.08 6.93
CA LEU A 105 9.08 -14.34 8.10
C LEU A 105 7.85 -14.99 8.72
N LEU A 106 7.14 -15.81 7.94
CA LEU A 106 5.95 -16.54 8.39
C LEU A 106 6.31 -17.86 9.07
N GLN A 107 7.53 -18.37 8.84
CA GLN A 107 8.01 -19.61 9.43
C GLN A 107 8.26 -19.39 10.93
N GLY A 108 7.26 -19.73 11.75
CA GLY A 108 7.30 -19.54 13.21
C GLY A 108 6.21 -18.62 13.75
N VAL A 109 5.41 -17.98 12.88
CA VAL A 109 4.23 -17.24 13.31
C VAL A 109 3.14 -18.22 13.73
N TYR A 110 2.58 -18.00 14.93
CA TYR A 110 1.52 -18.85 15.49
C TYR A 110 0.21 -18.74 14.68
N ASP A 111 -0.18 -17.53 14.27
CA ASP A 111 -1.36 -17.27 13.44
C ASP A 111 -1.01 -16.39 12.22
N PRO A 112 -0.77 -17.02 11.05
CA PRO A 112 -0.47 -16.29 9.82
C PRO A 112 -1.61 -15.37 9.37
N TYR A 113 -2.87 -15.72 9.64
CA TYR A 113 -4.02 -14.93 9.20
C TYR A 113 -4.06 -13.58 9.90
N VAL A 114 -3.89 -13.57 11.23
CA VAL A 114 -3.79 -12.34 12.02
C VAL A 114 -2.61 -11.49 11.57
N PHE A 115 -1.46 -12.12 11.35
CA PHE A 115 -0.27 -11.43 10.85
C PHE A 115 -0.53 -10.71 9.52
N TYR A 116 -1.12 -11.39 8.53
CA TYR A 116 -1.45 -10.78 7.25
C TYR A 116 -2.45 -9.64 7.38
N ARG A 117 -3.47 -9.80 8.23
CA ARG A 117 -4.47 -8.76 8.48
C ARG A 117 -3.83 -7.50 9.05
N ASP A 118 -2.99 -7.66 10.06
CA ASP A 118 -2.40 -6.53 10.77
C ASP A 118 -1.35 -5.84 9.89
N ALA A 119 -0.53 -6.60 9.16
CA ALA A 119 0.39 -6.07 8.15
C ALA A 119 -0.35 -5.31 7.03
N TYR A 120 -1.49 -5.85 6.55
CA TYR A 120 -2.34 -5.19 5.57
C TYR A 120 -2.84 -3.83 6.11
N ARG A 121 -3.41 -3.81 7.32
CA ARG A 121 -3.94 -2.58 7.93
C ARG A 121 -2.87 -1.53 8.19
N GLN A 122 -1.70 -1.94 8.70
CA GLN A 122 -0.55 -1.04 8.88
C GLN A 122 -0.11 -0.42 7.55
N ARG A 123 -0.01 -1.23 6.49
CA ARG A 123 0.31 -0.74 5.15
C ARG A 123 -0.76 0.22 4.61
N ARG A 124 -2.05 -0.05 4.82
CA ARG A 124 -3.13 0.86 4.42
C ARG A 124 -3.06 2.18 5.18
N LEU A 125 -2.81 2.15 6.48
CA LEU A 125 -2.64 3.35 7.28
C LEU A 125 -1.47 4.21 6.79
N TYR A 126 -0.34 3.58 6.52
CA TYR A 126 0.82 4.23 5.91
C TYR A 126 0.44 4.95 4.60
N LYS A 127 -0.34 4.32 3.72
CA LYS A 127 -0.82 4.94 2.48
C LYS A 127 -1.80 6.09 2.71
N ILE A 128 -2.68 5.98 3.71
CA ILE A 128 -3.68 7.01 4.02
C ILE A 128 -3.01 8.31 4.50
N TYR A 129 -1.93 8.18 5.25
CA TYR A 129 -1.17 9.31 5.80
C TYR A 129 0.10 9.62 5.02
N ASP A 130 0.16 9.22 3.74
CA ASP A 130 1.26 9.54 2.82
C ASP A 130 2.65 9.22 3.39
N GLY A 131 2.73 8.16 4.19
CA GLY A 131 3.94 7.64 4.80
C GLY A 131 4.26 8.14 6.21
N ASN A 132 3.45 9.05 6.76
CA ASN A 132 3.64 9.60 8.10
C ASN A 132 2.37 9.47 8.96
N PRO A 133 1.97 8.25 9.34
CA PRO A 133 0.79 8.04 10.18
C PRO A 133 0.98 8.63 11.58
N PRO A 134 -0.03 9.33 12.12
CA PRO A 134 0.03 9.86 13.48
C PRO A 134 0.03 8.72 14.49
N MET A 135 0.67 8.95 15.64
CA MET A 135 0.88 7.93 16.67
C MET A 135 -0.45 7.36 17.19
N GLU A 136 -1.44 8.23 17.34
CA GLU A 136 -2.79 7.88 17.79
C GLU A 136 -3.45 6.87 16.84
N ALA A 137 -3.23 7.00 15.53
CA ALA A 137 -3.80 6.09 14.55
C ALA A 137 -3.08 4.73 14.53
N ILE A 138 -1.78 4.70 14.80
CA ILE A 138 -1.02 3.44 14.96
C ILE A 138 -1.54 2.69 16.19
N GLN A 139 -1.74 3.39 17.30
CA GLN A 139 -2.24 2.80 18.55
C GLN A 139 -3.67 2.28 18.42
N ALA A 140 -4.55 3.07 17.78
CA ALA A 140 -5.91 2.65 17.48
C ALA A 140 -5.96 1.36 16.64
N LEU A 141 -5.00 1.14 15.74
CA LEU A 141 -4.86 -0.12 15.01
C LEU A 141 -4.37 -1.29 15.87
N GLN A 142 -3.53 -1.01 16.86
CA GLN A 142 -2.98 -2.02 17.77
C GLN A 142 -4.00 -2.44 18.85
N GLY A 143 -5.13 -1.72 18.96
CA GLY A 143 -6.17 -2.01 19.94
C GLY A 143 -5.78 -1.65 21.37
N ASP A 144 -4.78 -0.78 21.53
CA ASP A 144 -4.33 -0.31 22.84
C ASP A 144 -5.01 1.02 23.18
N GLU A 145 -6.18 0.94 23.83
CA GLU A 145 -6.93 2.11 24.29
C GLU A 145 -6.33 2.77 25.55
N ASN A 146 -5.28 2.18 26.17
CA ASN A 146 -4.76 2.60 27.48
C ASN A 146 -3.33 3.17 27.45
N LEU A 147 -2.74 3.38 26.27
CA LEU A 147 -1.37 3.89 26.14
C LEU A 147 -1.36 5.42 26.12
N ASP A 148 -0.73 6.04 27.13
CA ASP A 148 -0.61 7.51 27.23
C ASP A 148 0.43 8.03 26.22
N VAL A 149 -0.08 8.63 25.13
CA VAL A 149 0.71 9.11 23.98
C VAL A 149 1.71 10.19 24.38
N ASP A 150 1.27 11.11 25.25
CA ASP A 150 2.09 12.23 25.70
C ASP A 150 3.29 11.72 26.50
N LYS A 151 3.06 10.71 27.34
CA LYS A 151 4.12 10.06 28.13
C LYS A 151 5.18 9.40 27.26
N LEU A 152 4.81 8.73 26.17
CA LEU A 152 5.76 8.07 25.27
C LEU A 152 6.54 9.06 24.41
N LEU A 153 5.90 10.15 23.97
CA LEU A 153 6.58 11.23 23.28
C LEU A 153 7.63 11.88 24.18
N GLU A 154 7.29 12.11 25.46
CA GLU A 154 8.24 12.59 26.46
C GLU A 154 9.41 11.61 26.67
N GLU A 155 9.14 10.30 26.78
CA GLU A 155 10.18 9.27 26.90
C GLU A 155 11.11 9.21 25.67
N GLN A 156 10.56 9.33 24.46
CA GLN A 156 11.35 9.37 23.22
C GLN A 156 12.24 10.61 23.17
N GLN A 157 11.71 11.79 23.48
CA GLN A 157 12.49 13.02 23.55
C GLN A 157 13.57 12.97 24.63
N GLN A 158 13.30 12.32 25.77
CA GLN A 158 14.28 12.08 26.83
C GLN A 158 15.39 11.13 26.36
N TYR A 159 15.04 10.06 25.64
CA TYR A 159 15.98 9.11 25.07
C TYR A 159 16.90 9.77 24.03
N GLU A 160 16.33 10.54 23.11
CA GLU A 160 17.09 11.29 22.10
C GLU A 160 18.03 12.31 22.75
N LYS A 161 17.58 13.03 23.78
CA LYS A 161 18.43 13.94 24.58
C LYS A 161 19.55 13.22 25.33
N LYS A 162 19.35 11.97 25.76
CA LYS A 162 20.39 11.14 26.39
C LYS A 162 21.41 10.64 25.36
N GLN A 163 20.97 10.26 24.17
CA GLN A 163 21.86 9.83 23.10
C GLN A 163 22.67 11.00 22.50
N GLN A 164 22.07 12.18 22.36
CA GLN A 164 22.79 13.39 21.92
C GLN A 164 23.84 13.90 22.94
N LYS A 165 23.82 13.39 24.18
CA LYS A 165 24.76 13.77 25.25
C LYS A 165 25.86 12.74 25.51
N GLN A 166 25.89 11.61 24.80
CA GLN A 166 27.03 10.68 24.86
C GLN A 166 28.10 11.13 23.86
N PRO A 167 29.33 11.45 24.33
CA PRO A 167 30.42 11.92 23.47
C PRO A 167 30.96 10.83 22.54
#